data_AF-A0A843RQP5-F1
#
_entry.id   AF-A0A843RQP5-F1
#
_cell.length_a   1.000
_cell.length_b   1.000
_cell.length_c   1.000
_cell.angle_alpha   90.00
_cell.angle_beta   90.00
_cell.angle_gamma   90.00
#
_symmetry.space_group_name_H-M   'P 1'
#
loop_
_entity.id
_entity.type
_entity.pdbx_description
1 polymer ?
#
loop_
_entity_poly.entity_id
_entity_poly.type
_entity_poly.pdbx_seq_one_letter_code
_entity_poly.pdbx_strand_id
1 'polypeptide(L)'
;MTYDSGQNSTDNHAHIEGLRLGYVTSLPPSDHPDLLAIGHDQFDVVAPDRFDGVTAHDTVVEALGVTRRAVITHSTTFHQRQAAGFEQTLAKARRQLAELQARLARGRTRKNAAAIQTEIDTILAPRWLDRVITTTLT
;
A
#
# COMPACT_ATOMS: atom_id res chain seq x y z
N MET A 1 -8.59 -19.08 14.53
CA MET A 1 -7.16 -18.72 14.40
C MET A 1 -7.02 -17.40 13.66
N THR A 2 -5.90 -16.70 13.81
CA THR A 2 -5.63 -15.46 13.08
C THR A 2 -4.25 -15.53 12.44
N TYR A 3 -4.15 -15.12 11.18
CA TYR A 3 -2.88 -15.01 10.46
C TYR A 3 -2.91 -13.82 9.51
N ASP A 4 -1.73 -13.36 9.08
CA ASP A 4 -1.60 -12.23 8.16
C ASP A 4 -1.47 -12.71 6.71
N SER A 5 -1.76 -11.79 5.79
CA SER A 5 -1.71 -11.96 4.34
C SER A 5 -0.43 -12.58 3.80
N GLY A 6 0.71 -12.40 4.47
CA GLY A 6 1.98 -13.05 4.09
C GLY A 6 1.95 -14.59 4.16
N GLN A 7 0.93 -15.17 4.82
CA GLN A 7 0.74 -16.62 4.94
C GLN A 7 -0.43 -17.15 4.09
N ASN A 8 -1.00 -16.32 3.20
CA ASN A 8 -2.11 -16.67 2.31
C ASN A 8 -1.67 -17.56 1.12
N SER A 9 -0.86 -18.59 1.36
CA SER A 9 -0.58 -19.62 0.36
C SER A 9 -1.82 -20.49 0.14
N THR A 10 -2.10 -20.83 -1.12
CA THR A 10 -3.17 -21.77 -1.50
C THR A 10 -3.04 -23.10 -0.75
N ASP A 11 -1.82 -23.60 -0.57
CA ASP A 11 -1.58 -24.89 0.11
C ASP A 11 -1.89 -24.83 1.61
N ASN A 12 -1.46 -23.75 2.27
CA ASN A 12 -1.79 -23.51 3.68
C ASN A 12 -3.31 -23.39 3.85
N HIS A 13 -3.96 -22.73 2.90
CA HIS A 13 -5.39 -22.52 2.94
C HIS A 13 -6.17 -23.81 2.76
N ALA A 14 -5.82 -24.62 1.76
CA ALA A 14 -6.42 -25.92 1.54
C ALA A 14 -6.28 -26.84 2.77
N HIS A 15 -5.14 -26.76 3.45
CA HIS A 15 -4.91 -27.50 4.69
C HIS A 15 -5.83 -27.02 5.83
N ILE A 16 -5.93 -25.71 6.05
CA ILE A 16 -6.80 -25.11 7.08
C ILE A 16 -8.28 -25.45 6.86
N GLU A 17 -8.74 -25.38 5.61
CA GLU A 17 -10.11 -25.74 5.23
C GLU A 17 -10.40 -27.22 5.53
N GLY A 18 -9.43 -28.11 5.26
CA GLY A 18 -9.53 -29.53 5.61
C GLY A 18 -9.70 -29.80 7.10
N LEU A 19 -9.13 -28.94 7.95
CA LEU A 19 -9.25 -29.01 9.41
C LEU A 19 -10.59 -28.46 9.95
N ARG A 20 -11.40 -27.80 9.10
CA ARG A 20 -12.70 -27.19 9.46
C ARG A 20 -12.62 -26.21 10.64
N LEU A 21 -11.51 -25.48 10.74
CA LEU A 21 -11.28 -24.50 11.80
C LEU A 21 -11.78 -23.11 11.36
N GLY A 22 -12.36 -22.37 12.29
CA GLY A 22 -12.67 -20.94 12.06
C GLY A 22 -11.39 -20.09 12.06
N TYR A 23 -11.29 -19.14 11.13
CA TYR A 23 -10.16 -18.23 11.02
C TYR A 23 -10.54 -16.81 10.60
N VAL A 24 -9.62 -15.88 10.84
CA VAL A 24 -9.64 -14.51 10.32
C VAL A 24 -8.26 -14.24 9.73
N THR A 25 -8.21 -13.75 8.50
CA THR A 25 -6.97 -13.34 7.83
C THR A 25 -7.14 -11.98 7.17
N SER A 26 -6.04 -11.29 6.93
CA SER A 26 -6.01 -10.09 6.11
C SER A 26 -5.84 -10.45 4.63
N LEU A 27 -6.38 -9.61 3.75
CA LEU A 27 -6.23 -9.72 2.31
C LEU A 27 -5.39 -8.54 1.79
N PRO A 28 -4.42 -8.76 0.87
CA PRO A 28 -3.68 -7.67 0.27
C PRO A 28 -4.62 -6.73 -0.48
N PRO A 29 -4.65 -5.41 -0.18
CA PRO A 29 -5.58 -4.51 -0.87
C PRO A 29 -5.33 -4.39 -2.38
N SER A 30 -4.11 -4.68 -2.84
CA SER A 30 -3.75 -4.70 -4.27
C SER A 30 -4.53 -5.72 -5.08
N ASP A 31 -4.98 -6.80 -4.45
CA ASP A 31 -5.60 -7.95 -5.11
C ASP A 31 -7.13 -7.78 -5.17
N HIS A 32 -7.66 -6.78 -4.46
CA HIS A 32 -9.09 -6.52 -4.32
C HIS A 32 -9.40 -5.04 -4.57
N PRO A 33 -9.16 -4.51 -5.79
CA PRO A 33 -9.38 -3.10 -6.11
C PRO A 33 -10.85 -2.66 -5.91
N ASP A 34 -11.80 -3.56 -6.10
CA ASP A 34 -13.23 -3.29 -5.90
C ASP A 34 -13.54 -2.98 -4.43
N LEU A 35 -12.86 -3.64 -3.49
CA LEU A 35 -13.00 -3.33 -2.06
C LEU A 35 -12.44 -1.94 -1.72
N LEU A 36 -11.41 -1.49 -2.45
CA LEU A 36 -10.83 -0.16 -2.29
C LEU A 36 -11.69 0.94 -2.93
N ALA A 37 -12.63 0.59 -3.82
CA ALA A 37 -13.53 1.51 -4.48
C ALA A 37 -14.81 1.81 -3.68
N ILE A 38 -15.04 1.10 -2.57
CA ILE A 38 -16.22 1.30 -1.72
C ILE A 38 -16.19 2.71 -1.12
N GLY A 39 -17.28 3.46 -1.33
CA GLY A 39 -17.43 4.82 -0.82
C GLY A 39 -17.49 4.87 0.71
N HIS A 40 -16.89 5.91 1.31
CA HIS A 40 -16.90 6.10 2.76
C HIS A 40 -18.30 6.24 3.37
N ASP A 41 -19.28 6.66 2.57
CA ASP A 41 -20.69 6.76 2.95
C ASP A 41 -21.34 5.39 3.22
N GLN A 42 -20.72 4.30 2.79
CA GLN A 42 -21.17 2.93 3.02
C GLN A 42 -20.59 2.30 4.30
N PHE A 43 -19.76 3.04 5.05
CA PHE A 43 -19.13 2.53 6.27
C PHE A 43 -19.90 2.96 7.51
N ASP A 44 -20.08 2.04 8.45
CA ASP A 44 -20.72 2.28 9.74
C ASP A 44 -19.68 2.53 10.84
N VAL A 45 -20.01 3.39 11.81
CA VAL A 45 -19.18 3.61 13.00
C VAL A 45 -19.17 2.36 13.87
N VAL A 46 -17.99 1.91 14.30
CA VAL A 46 -17.82 0.68 15.09
C VAL A 46 -17.53 1.00 16.54
N ALA A 47 -18.44 0.65 17.45
CA ALA A 47 -18.27 0.72 18.91
C ALA A 47 -17.44 1.94 19.36
N PRO A 48 -17.96 3.17 19.23
CA PRO A 48 -17.17 4.40 19.35
C PRO A 48 -16.46 4.56 20.69
N ASP A 49 -17.02 4.01 21.77
CA ASP A 49 -16.40 4.03 23.11
C ASP A 49 -15.13 3.14 23.21
N ARG A 50 -14.93 2.24 22.24
CA ARG A 50 -13.81 1.28 22.19
C ARG A 50 -12.87 1.56 21.03
N PHE A 51 -13.40 1.99 19.88
CA PHE A 51 -12.66 2.16 18.64
C PHE A 51 -12.93 3.54 18.03
N ASP A 52 -12.42 4.58 18.70
CA ASP A 52 -12.58 5.96 18.26
C ASP A 52 -12.07 6.18 16.82
N GLY A 53 -12.89 6.84 16.01
CA GLY A 53 -12.60 7.13 14.60
C GLY A 53 -12.46 5.90 13.69
N VAL A 54 -12.93 4.72 14.12
CA VAL A 54 -12.99 3.50 13.30
C VAL A 54 -14.38 3.33 12.71
N THR A 55 -14.39 3.11 11.41
CA THR A 55 -15.58 2.77 10.63
C THR A 55 -15.35 1.45 9.91
N ALA A 56 -16.40 0.69 9.62
CA ALA A 56 -16.29 -0.57 8.91
C ALA A 56 -17.42 -0.79 7.91
N HIS A 57 -17.13 -1.54 6.87
CA HIS A 57 -18.08 -2.05 5.90
C HIS A 57 -18.02 -3.58 5.89
N ASP A 58 -19.16 -4.23 6.06
CA ASP A 58 -19.31 -5.69 6.05
C ASP A 58 -19.85 -6.14 4.68
N THR A 59 -19.12 -7.01 4.00
CA THR A 59 -19.42 -7.42 2.63
C THR A 59 -18.90 -8.83 2.35
N VAL A 60 -18.93 -9.24 1.08
CA VAL A 60 -18.31 -10.47 0.59
C VAL A 60 -17.33 -10.19 -0.54
N VAL A 61 -16.33 -11.06 -0.69
CA VAL A 61 -15.32 -10.99 -1.74
C VAL A 61 -14.90 -12.39 -2.19
N GLU A 62 -14.53 -12.54 -3.46
CA GLU A 62 -13.81 -13.74 -3.91
C GLU A 62 -12.37 -13.66 -3.41
N ALA A 63 -12.00 -14.57 -2.52
CA ALA A 63 -10.64 -14.65 -1.99
C ALA A 63 -10.28 -16.11 -1.71
N LEU A 64 -9.05 -16.48 -2.07
CA LEU A 64 -8.53 -17.84 -1.85
C LEU A 64 -9.42 -18.91 -2.51
N GLY A 65 -9.93 -18.58 -3.71
CA GLY A 65 -10.69 -19.49 -4.57
C GLY A 65 -12.17 -19.67 -4.23
N VAL A 66 -12.71 -18.94 -3.24
CA VAL A 66 -14.14 -18.99 -2.90
C VAL A 66 -14.65 -17.64 -2.37
N THR A 67 -15.97 -17.49 -2.29
CA THR A 67 -16.62 -16.34 -1.65
C THR A 67 -16.37 -16.34 -0.14
N ARG A 68 -15.88 -15.23 0.39
CA ARG A 68 -15.60 -15.01 1.82
C ARG A 68 -16.32 -13.76 2.31
N ARG A 69 -16.74 -13.77 3.59
CA ARG A 69 -17.10 -12.53 4.28
C ARG A 69 -15.85 -11.68 4.48
N ALA A 70 -15.94 -10.41 4.14
CA ALA A 70 -14.89 -9.41 4.32
C ALA A 70 -15.41 -8.27 5.18
N VAL A 71 -14.60 -7.82 6.13
CA VAL A 71 -14.85 -6.60 6.89
C VAL A 71 -13.74 -5.63 6.56
N ILE A 72 -14.06 -4.57 5.85
CA ILE A 72 -13.13 -3.48 5.54
C ILE A 72 -13.21 -2.48 6.67
N THR A 73 -12.08 -2.09 7.24
CA THR A 73 -12.02 -1.07 8.27
C THR A 73 -11.28 0.16 7.77
N HIS A 74 -11.79 1.33 8.12
CA HIS A 74 -11.10 2.59 7.95
C HIS A 74 -10.92 3.25 9.31
N SER A 75 -9.67 3.58 9.64
CA SER A 75 -9.30 4.28 10.86
C SER A 75 -8.68 5.63 10.50
N THR A 76 -9.29 6.70 11.00
CA THR A 76 -8.81 8.07 10.74
C THR A 76 -7.37 8.27 11.20
N THR A 77 -7.01 7.77 12.38
CA THR A 77 -5.65 7.90 12.93
C THR A 77 -4.62 7.12 12.12
N PHE A 78 -4.99 5.93 11.64
CA PHE A 78 -4.11 5.13 10.78
C PHE A 78 -3.92 5.79 9.41
N HIS A 79 -4.99 6.27 8.79
CA HIS A 79 -4.94 7.02 7.53
C HIS A 79 -4.00 8.23 7.65
N GLN A 80 -4.16 9.05 8.68
CA GLN A 80 -3.31 10.24 8.90
C GLN A 80 -1.83 9.86 9.04
N ARG A 81 -1.52 8.77 9.77
CA ARG A 81 -0.14 8.29 9.91
C ARG A 81 0.43 7.79 8.59
N GLN A 82 -0.36 7.07 7.79
CA GLN A 82 0.06 6.62 6.46
C GLN A 82 0.33 7.81 5.53
N ALA A 83 -0.56 8.80 5.51
CA ALA A 83 -0.39 10.01 4.73
C ALA A 83 0.88 10.78 5.15
N ALA A 84 1.09 10.99 6.45
CA ALA A 84 2.28 11.67 6.95
C ALA A 84 3.58 10.91 6.61
N GLY A 85 3.59 9.58 6.72
CA GLY A 85 4.74 8.76 6.33
C GLY A 85 5.02 8.80 4.82
N PHE A 86 3.97 8.84 4.01
CA PHE A 86 4.10 8.98 2.56
C PHE A 86 4.63 10.36 2.17
N GLU A 87 4.13 11.44 2.78
CA GLU A 87 4.63 12.80 2.57
C GLU A 87 6.12 12.93 2.91
N GLN A 88 6.59 12.30 3.98
CA GLN A 88 8.02 12.27 4.31
C GLN A 88 8.85 11.56 3.24
N THR A 89 8.36 10.42 2.74
CA THR A 89 8.99 9.67 1.64
C THR A 89 9.06 10.52 0.36
N LEU A 90 7.95 11.20 0.03
CA LEU A 90 7.84 12.09 -1.12
C LEU A 90 8.78 13.30 -1.03
N ALA A 91 8.82 13.97 0.13
CA ALA A 91 9.70 15.10 0.37
C ALA A 91 11.19 14.72 0.23
N LYS A 92 11.57 13.56 0.75
CA LYS A 92 12.94 13.04 0.62
C LYS A 92 13.31 12.79 -0.84
N ALA A 93 12.45 12.12 -1.60
CA ALA A 93 12.69 11.84 -3.01
C ALA A 93 12.81 13.12 -3.84
N ARG A 94 11.90 14.09 -3.64
CA ARG A 94 11.96 15.41 -4.28
C ARG A 94 13.28 16.12 -4.01
N ARG A 95 13.77 16.09 -2.76
CA ARG A 95 15.07 16.68 -2.41
C ARG A 95 16.22 16.00 -3.16
N GLN A 96 16.24 14.66 -3.18
CA GLN A 96 17.30 13.91 -3.87
C GLN A 96 17.30 14.15 -5.38
N LEU A 97 16.13 14.23 -6.01
CA LEU A 97 16.00 14.58 -7.43
C LEU A 97 16.46 16.02 -7.71
N ALA A 98 16.12 16.98 -6.85
CA ALA A 98 16.58 18.37 -7.00
C ALA A 98 18.11 18.49 -6.86
N GLU A 99 18.71 17.75 -5.92
CA GLU A 99 20.17 17.67 -5.76
C GLU A 99 20.83 17.05 -6.99
N LEU A 100 20.25 15.97 -7.55
CA LEU A 100 20.71 15.34 -8.79
C LEU A 100 20.64 16.32 -9.97
N GLN A 101 19.51 17.01 -10.15
CA GLN A 101 19.32 18.02 -11.19
C GLN A 101 20.35 19.15 -11.08
N ALA A 102 20.56 19.70 -9.87
CA ALA A 102 21.55 20.74 -9.62
C ALA A 102 22.99 20.26 -9.91
N ARG A 103 23.30 18.98 -9.64
CA ARG A 103 24.60 18.39 -9.97
C ARG A 103 24.79 18.27 -11.48
N LEU A 104 23.78 17.85 -12.23
CA LEU A 104 23.82 17.75 -13.69
C LEU A 104 23.97 19.13 -14.34
N ALA A 105 23.26 20.15 -13.86
CA ALA A 105 23.33 21.51 -14.38
C ALA A 105 24.73 22.15 -14.28
N ARG A 106 25.57 21.71 -13.34
CA ARG A 106 26.97 22.18 -13.20
C ARG A 106 27.91 21.61 -14.28
N GLY A 107 27.45 20.66 -15.11
CA GLY A 107 28.23 20.09 -16.21
C GLY A 107 29.44 19.23 -15.81
N ARG A 108 29.61 18.91 -14.52
CA ARG A 108 30.78 18.18 -13.98
C ARG A 108 30.48 16.72 -13.64
N THR A 109 29.66 16.03 -14.43
CA THR A 109 29.37 14.60 -14.22
C THR A 109 30.23 13.72 -15.11
N ARG A 110 30.83 12.67 -14.53
CA ARG A 110 31.52 11.59 -15.27
C ARG A 110 30.58 10.43 -15.62
N LYS A 111 29.36 10.43 -15.09
CA LYS A 111 28.36 9.39 -15.32
C LYS A 111 27.71 9.57 -16.69
N ASN A 112 27.52 8.47 -17.41
CA ASN A 112 26.71 8.44 -18.64
C ASN A 112 25.20 8.48 -18.30
N ALA A 113 24.36 8.66 -19.32
CA ALA A 113 22.91 8.76 -19.15
C ALA A 113 22.30 7.53 -18.44
N ALA A 114 22.77 6.32 -18.77
CA ALA A 114 22.29 5.09 -18.13
C ALA A 114 22.55 5.07 -16.61
N ALA A 115 23.76 5.49 -16.19
CA ALA A 115 24.11 5.55 -14.77
C ALA A 115 23.34 6.66 -14.02
N ILE A 116 22.87 7.70 -14.71
CA ILE A 116 21.98 8.70 -14.14
C ILE A 116 20.56 8.15 -14.03
N GLN A 117 20.07 7.42 -15.04
CA GLN A 117 18.77 6.78 -14.99
C GLN A 117 18.68 5.78 -13.82
N THR A 118 19.70 4.95 -13.59
CA THR A 118 19.74 4.04 -12.43
C THR A 118 19.67 4.80 -11.10
N GLU A 119 20.26 5.99 -11.00
CA GLU A 119 20.17 6.82 -9.79
C GLU A 119 18.75 7.37 -9.60
N ILE A 120 18.08 7.79 -10.67
CA ILE A 120 16.67 8.19 -10.66
C ILE A 120 15.79 7.01 -10.21
N ASP A 121 15.97 5.83 -10.82
CA ASP A 121 15.21 4.62 -10.49
C ASP A 121 15.40 4.23 -9.02
N THR A 122 16.62 4.39 -8.49
CA THR A 122 16.92 4.16 -7.07
C THR A 122 16.21 5.15 -6.16
N ILE A 123 16.14 6.43 -6.55
CA ILE A 123 15.42 7.46 -5.78
C ILE A 123 13.90 7.20 -5.80
N LEU A 124 13.38 6.67 -6.90
CA LEU A 124 11.95 6.36 -7.08
C LEU A 124 11.57 4.93 -6.64
N ALA A 125 12.53 4.10 -6.23
CA ALA A 125 12.29 2.74 -5.76
C ALA A 125 11.34 2.60 -4.55
N PRO A 126 11.26 3.57 -3.60
CA PRO A 126 10.23 3.51 -2.57
C PRO A 126 8.84 3.43 -3.19
N ARG A 127 8.01 2.56 -2.62
CA ARG A 127 6.72 2.19 -3.20
C ARG A 127 5.85 3.44 -3.42
N TRP A 128 4.99 3.39 -4.46
CA TRP A 128 4.10 4.47 -4.92
C TRP A 128 4.77 5.73 -5.50
N LEU A 129 6.09 5.96 -5.33
CA LEU A 129 6.72 7.18 -5.85
C LEU A 129 6.71 7.25 -7.38
N ASP A 130 6.95 6.12 -8.04
CA ASP A 130 6.90 5.97 -9.50
C ASP A 130 5.52 6.31 -10.11
N ARG A 131 4.45 6.22 -9.30
CA ARG A 131 3.08 6.57 -9.72
C ARG A 131 2.77 8.05 -9.59
N VAL A 132 3.49 8.80 -8.76
CA VAL A 132 3.18 10.22 -8.44
C VAL A 132 4.29 11.19 -8.80
N ILE A 133 5.47 10.70 -9.18
CA ILE A 133 6.59 11.52 -9.66
C ILE A 133 6.95 11.07 -11.07
N THR A 134 6.90 12.01 -12.01
CA THR A 134 7.44 11.82 -13.36
C THR A 134 8.76 12.56 -13.48
N THR A 135 9.77 11.89 -14.02
CA THR A 135 11.10 12.45 -14.30
C THR A 135 11.42 12.36 -15.79
N THR A 136 12.16 13.33 -16.32
CA THR A 136 12.66 13.30 -17.69
C THR A 136 14.13 13.68 -17.69
N LEU A 137 14.97 12.85 -18.30
CA LEU A 137 16.38 13.12 -18.52
C LEU A 137 16.53 13.66 -19.96
N THR A 138 17.01 14.90 -20.08
CA THR A 138 17.21 15.60 -21.36
C THR A 138 18.69 15.85 -21.62
#